data_AF-A0A6G1JC75-F1
#
_entry.id   AF-A0A6G1JC75-F1
#
_cell.length_a   1.000
_cell.length_b   1.000
_cell.length_c   1.000
_cell.angle_alpha   90.00
_cell.angle_beta   90.00
_cell.angle_gamma   90.00
#
_symmetry.space_group_name_H-M   'P 1'
#
loop_
_entity.id
_entity.type
_entity.pdbx_description
1 polymer ?
#
loop_
_entity_poly.entity_id
_entity_poly.type
_entity_poly.pdbx_seq_one_letter_code
_entity_poly.pdbx_strand_id
1 'polypeptide(L)'
;RNIFTDLDLWESEKAHDLESLFRHFDLPDAFVAERLNSVTHSYGVMASEEGTQYLWLHSLCKHIEVETELMGRFRARKIGTKHMLAKGSALRQELRQADYSWQRSAYLCKVESKSLPGDDSGQPSEGVDGVRDKRLTFICFGAPAILEKSFERLGQGGAWKRALCEPTTLFQVVFEALYQQLDSMAWRLSAVFADMEHVSLALVILGVDFLEMHTVAKSVVYLIEGAEAIAMTVENMLASYTLTASSQHSNQALVTIQELRYRRGLFQSTQLRLKSLEKRMSNVINLSFNLIAQHDNRIIQRDSTSMKTIAVATLLFLPTTTVATIFGTQFFDFGDAVDGGPRFRVSHWIWLFAVLSLVITSIVFVIW
;
A
#
# COMPACT_ATOMS: atom_id res chain seq x y z
N ARG A 1 17.47 32.56 5.48
CA ARG A 1 16.98 32.47 4.08
C ARG A 1 16.23 31.16 3.93
N ASN A 2 15.07 31.14 3.26
CA ASN A 2 14.34 29.92 2.92
C ASN A 2 14.42 29.73 1.40
N ILE A 3 14.78 28.54 0.94
CA ILE A 3 14.91 28.22 -0.49
C ILE A 3 14.06 26.99 -0.76
N PHE A 4 13.10 27.10 -1.67
CA PHE A 4 12.32 25.98 -2.20
C PHE A 4 12.84 25.63 -3.58
N THR A 5 13.00 24.34 -3.85
CA THR A 5 13.41 23.86 -5.17
C THR A 5 12.62 22.60 -5.55
N ASP A 6 12.10 22.62 -6.77
CA ASP A 6 11.42 21.50 -7.41
C ASP A 6 12.46 20.43 -7.80
N LEU A 7 12.10 19.15 -7.72
CA LEU A 7 13.01 18.06 -8.07
C LEU A 7 12.30 16.93 -8.79
N ASP A 8 12.97 16.36 -9.78
CA ASP A 8 13.52 15.00 -9.66
C ASP A 8 14.60 14.68 -10.72
N LEU A 9 15.65 14.01 -10.24
CA LEU A 9 16.70 13.26 -10.97
C LEU A 9 17.61 14.00 -11.98
N TRP A 10 18.83 13.48 -12.13
CA TRP A 10 19.87 13.92 -13.07
C TRP A 10 19.43 13.94 -14.55
N GLU A 11 18.26 13.38 -14.86
CA GLU A 11 17.65 13.33 -16.20
C GLU A 11 16.94 14.64 -16.60
N SER A 12 16.82 15.61 -15.69
CA SER A 12 16.24 16.92 -16.00
C SER A 12 17.28 17.85 -16.64
N GLU A 13 16.88 18.65 -17.64
CA GLU A 13 17.68 19.75 -18.22
C GLU A 13 18.25 20.72 -17.16
N LYS A 14 17.74 20.68 -15.93
CA LYS A 14 18.14 21.48 -14.76
C LYS A 14 19.25 20.86 -13.89
N ALA A 15 19.86 19.74 -14.30
CA ALA A 15 20.90 19.08 -13.49
C ALA A 15 22.12 19.98 -13.20
N HIS A 16 22.51 20.83 -14.15
CA HIS A 16 23.59 21.81 -13.97
C HIS A 16 23.25 22.90 -12.94
N ASP A 17 21.97 23.29 -12.83
CA ASP A 17 21.53 24.27 -11.83
C ASP A 17 21.60 23.68 -10.41
N LEU A 18 21.30 22.38 -10.28
CA LEU A 18 21.40 21.65 -9.01
C LEU A 18 22.85 21.46 -8.55
N GLU A 19 23.74 21.08 -9.46
CA GLU A 19 25.18 20.99 -9.16
C GLU A 19 25.74 22.35 -8.72
N SER A 20 25.35 23.42 -9.41
CA SER A 20 25.73 24.78 -9.05
C SER A 20 25.21 25.18 -7.67
N LEU A 21 23.97 24.81 -7.33
CA LEU A 21 23.38 25.05 -6.01
C LEU A 21 24.11 24.25 -4.92
N PHE A 22 24.44 22.99 -5.19
CA PHE A 22 25.15 22.13 -4.23
C PHE A 22 26.54 22.66 -3.93
N ARG A 23 27.29 23.08 -4.96
CA ARG A 23 28.59 23.74 -4.80
C ARG A 23 28.48 25.09 -4.11
N HIS A 24 27.44 25.88 -4.39
CA HIS A 24 27.25 27.20 -3.79
C HIS A 24 26.99 27.15 -2.28
N PHE A 25 26.23 26.16 -1.81
CA PHE A 25 25.90 26.02 -0.39
C PHE A 25 26.84 25.10 0.39
N ASP A 26 27.79 24.45 -0.28
CA ASP A 26 28.75 23.51 0.29
C ASP A 26 28.05 22.37 1.05
N LEU A 27 27.18 21.64 0.33
CA LEU A 27 26.34 20.62 0.94
C LEU A 27 27.15 19.40 1.39
N PRO A 28 26.83 18.79 2.56
CA PRO A 28 27.53 17.59 3.02
C PRO A 28 27.45 16.42 2.03
N ASP A 29 28.55 15.73 1.79
CA ASP A 29 28.59 14.52 0.94
C ASP A 29 27.61 13.46 1.41
N ALA A 30 27.45 13.29 2.73
CA ALA A 30 26.48 12.37 3.32
C ALA A 30 25.04 12.71 2.92
N PHE A 31 24.68 14.00 2.88
CA PHE A 31 23.36 14.44 2.42
C PHE A 31 23.13 14.06 0.95
N VAL A 32 24.14 14.26 0.10
CA VAL A 32 24.05 13.91 -1.33
C VAL A 32 24.00 12.39 -1.52
N ALA A 33 24.79 11.62 -0.77
CA ALA A 33 24.82 10.16 -0.87
C ALA A 33 23.51 9.52 -0.41
N GLU A 34 22.96 9.96 0.73
CA GLU A 34 21.64 9.55 1.21
C GLU A 34 20.55 9.84 0.17
N ARG A 35 20.65 11.03 -0.45
CA ARG A 35 19.79 11.37 -1.57
C ARG A 35 19.95 10.34 -2.68
N LEU A 36 21.14 10.14 -3.26
CA LEU A 36 21.37 9.22 -4.38
C LEU A 36 20.83 7.80 -4.12
N ASN A 37 20.95 7.31 -2.88
CA ASN A 37 20.45 6.00 -2.47
C ASN A 37 18.93 5.93 -2.22
N SER A 38 18.22 7.05 -2.32
CA SER A 38 16.77 7.16 -2.12
C SER A 38 16.31 6.57 -0.79
N VAL A 39 17.02 6.92 0.29
CA VAL A 39 16.72 6.44 1.64
C VAL A 39 15.31 6.85 2.08
N THR A 40 14.63 5.96 2.79
CA THR A 40 13.26 6.21 3.31
C THR A 40 13.25 7.19 4.47
N HIS A 41 14.30 7.15 5.28
CA HIS A 41 14.60 8.13 6.29
C HIS A 41 16.10 8.32 6.44
N SER A 42 16.49 9.51 6.87
CA SER A 42 17.78 9.77 7.47
C SER A 42 17.70 11.01 8.36
N TYR A 43 18.57 11.07 9.36
CA TYR A 43 18.83 12.29 10.12
C TYR A 43 20.32 12.40 10.32
N GLY A 44 20.89 13.53 9.92
CA GLY A 44 22.32 13.77 10.05
C GLY A 44 22.60 15.14 10.66
N VAL A 45 23.70 15.16 11.41
CA VAL A 45 24.26 16.37 12.01
C VAL A 45 25.75 16.38 11.68
N MET A 46 26.24 17.50 11.18
CA MET A 46 27.66 17.71 10.91
C MET A 46 28.04 19.10 11.39
N ALA A 47 29.16 19.18 12.11
CA ALA A 47 29.79 20.45 12.45
C ALA A 47 31.13 20.52 11.71
N SER A 48 31.34 21.60 10.96
CA SER A 48 32.62 21.92 10.33
C SER A 48 33.48 22.73 11.31
N GLU A 49 34.80 22.60 11.19
CA GLU A 49 35.79 23.32 12.01
C GLU A 49 35.66 24.85 11.86
N GLU A 50 35.11 25.33 10.74
CA GLU A 50 34.88 26.75 10.44
C GLU A 50 33.67 27.38 11.16
N GLY A 51 33.07 26.68 12.14
CA GLY A 51 31.91 27.19 12.88
C GLY A 51 30.58 27.12 12.11
N THR A 52 30.54 26.27 11.08
CA THR A 52 29.33 25.97 10.31
C THR A 52 28.72 24.64 10.77
N GLN A 53 27.42 24.63 11.07
CA GLN A 53 26.68 23.44 11.45
C GLN A 53 25.60 23.12 10.40
N TYR A 54 25.54 21.85 10.01
CA TYR A 54 24.53 21.30 9.13
C TYR A 54 23.64 20.32 9.91
N LEU A 55 22.33 20.44 9.71
CA LEU A 55 21.34 19.46 10.14
C LEU A 55 20.49 19.11 8.93
N TRP A 56 20.21 17.83 8.69
CA TRP A 56 19.36 17.44 7.57
C TRP A 56 18.51 16.22 7.87
N LEU A 57 17.47 16.06 7.05
CA LEU A 57 16.72 14.82 6.97
C LEU A 57 16.23 14.54 5.55
N HIS A 58 16.10 13.26 5.24
CA HIS A 58 15.44 12.75 4.04
C HIS A 58 14.12 12.08 4.40
N SER A 59 13.14 12.19 3.51
CA SER A 59 11.88 11.47 3.62
C SER A 59 11.43 10.98 2.24
N LEU A 60 11.16 9.68 2.16
CA LEU A 60 10.50 9.05 1.02
C LEU A 60 9.17 8.49 1.49
N CYS A 61 8.08 8.91 0.85
CA CYS A 61 6.77 8.37 1.13
C CYS A 61 6.03 8.08 -0.16
N LYS A 62 5.20 7.03 -0.16
CA LYS A 62 4.39 6.69 -1.31
C LYS A 62 3.33 7.78 -1.51
N HIS A 63 3.26 8.31 -2.73
CA HIS A 63 2.14 9.18 -3.10
C HIS A 63 0.97 8.31 -3.53
N ILE A 64 -0.21 8.57 -2.96
CA ILE A 64 -1.43 7.81 -3.25
C ILE A 64 -2.49 8.81 -3.70
N GLU A 65 -2.89 8.69 -4.96
CA GLU A 65 -4.04 9.39 -5.53
C GLU A 65 -5.27 8.52 -5.40
N VAL A 66 -6.34 9.12 -4.91
CA VAL A 66 -7.64 8.44 -4.77
C VAL A 66 -8.60 9.18 -5.67
N GLU A 67 -9.15 8.45 -6.62
CA GLU A 67 -10.16 8.91 -7.55
C GLU A 67 -11.53 8.43 -7.08
N THR A 68 -12.57 9.20 -7.41
CA THR A 68 -13.95 8.81 -7.11
C THR A 68 -14.63 8.45 -8.42
N GLU A 69 -14.99 7.19 -8.57
CA GLU A 69 -15.72 6.68 -9.74
C GLU A 69 -17.20 6.46 -9.43
N LEU A 70 -18.04 6.58 -10.45
CA LEU A 70 -19.45 6.22 -10.41
C LEU A 70 -19.61 4.78 -10.90
N MET A 71 -19.82 3.84 -9.98
CA MET A 71 -20.23 2.47 -10.32
C MET A 71 -21.76 2.39 -10.33
N GLY A 72 -22.36 2.64 -11.49
CA GLY A 72 -23.81 2.64 -11.67
C GLY A 72 -24.48 3.77 -10.88
N ARG A 73 -25.19 3.43 -9.79
CA ARG A 73 -25.83 4.42 -8.88
C ARG A 73 -24.99 4.76 -7.64
N PHE A 74 -23.88 4.05 -7.41
CA PHE A 74 -23.05 4.23 -6.22
C PHE A 74 -21.74 4.94 -6.57
N ARG A 75 -21.29 5.84 -5.69
CA ARG A 75 -19.93 6.40 -5.75
C ARG A 75 -19.00 5.50 -4.96
N ALA A 76 -17.95 5.00 -5.61
CA ALA A 76 -16.92 4.20 -4.97
C ALA A 76 -15.56 4.91 -5.16
N ARG A 77 -14.77 4.95 -4.09
CA ARG A 77 -13.41 5.48 -4.17
C ARG A 77 -12.45 4.36 -4.58
N LYS A 78 -11.52 4.68 -5.47
CA LYS A 78 -10.47 3.76 -5.93
C LYS A 78 -9.12 4.46 -5.95
N ILE A 79 -8.04 3.68 -5.86
CA ILE A 79 -6.70 4.21 -6.05
C ILE A 79 -6.53 4.50 -7.54
N GLY A 80 -6.24 5.76 -7.87
CA GLY A 80 -5.93 6.18 -9.23
C GLY A 80 -4.60 5.56 -9.65
N THR A 81 -4.58 4.89 -10.80
CA THR A 81 -3.35 4.29 -11.34
C THR A 81 -2.87 5.11 -12.53
N LYS A 82 -1.87 5.97 -12.30
CA LYS A 82 -1.19 6.68 -13.39
C LYS A 82 -0.29 5.70 -14.14
N HIS A 83 -0.77 5.16 -15.26
CA HIS A 83 0.06 4.38 -16.17
C HIS A 83 1.10 5.29 -16.83
N MET A 84 2.32 5.34 -16.28
CA MET A 84 3.47 5.87 -17.01
C MET A 84 3.78 4.88 -18.15
N LEU A 85 3.34 5.20 -19.37
CA LEU A 85 3.77 4.52 -20.60
C LEU A 85 5.29 4.58 -20.68
N ALA A 86 5.94 3.49 -20.28
CA ALA A 86 7.36 3.32 -20.51
C ALA A 86 7.59 3.24 -22.02
N LYS A 87 8.11 4.32 -22.61
CA LYS A 87 8.54 4.37 -24.01
C LYS A 87 9.60 3.29 -24.23
N GLY A 88 9.24 2.22 -24.95
CA GLY A 88 10.20 1.26 -25.51
C GLY A 88 9.90 -0.21 -25.19
N SER A 89 9.81 -0.99 -26.27
CA SER A 89 9.70 -2.45 -26.39
C SER A 89 8.29 -3.07 -26.31
N ALA A 90 7.99 -3.83 -27.36
CA ALA A 90 6.70 -4.41 -27.75
C ALA A 90 6.27 -5.65 -26.93
N LEU A 91 6.58 -5.64 -25.63
CA LEU A 91 6.28 -6.73 -24.69
C LEU A 91 5.86 -6.10 -23.36
N ARG A 92 4.69 -5.46 -23.33
CA ARG A 92 4.17 -4.85 -22.10
C ARG A 92 2.67 -5.00 -22.02
N GLN A 93 2.24 -6.12 -21.45
CA GLN A 93 0.95 -6.19 -20.77
C GLN A 93 0.94 -5.04 -19.75
N GLU A 94 0.00 -4.11 -19.89
CA GLU A 94 -0.18 -2.98 -18.98
C GLU A 94 -0.22 -3.52 -17.55
N LEU A 95 0.88 -3.37 -16.81
CA LEU A 95 0.92 -3.72 -15.39
C LEU A 95 0.07 -2.67 -14.68
N ARG A 96 -1.24 -2.92 -14.61
CA ARG A 96 -2.23 -1.98 -14.08
C ARG A 96 -1.95 -1.52 -12.65
N GLN A 97 -1.03 -2.17 -11.94
CA GLN A 97 -0.71 -1.96 -10.52
C GLN A 97 0.66 -1.31 -10.26
N ALA A 98 1.39 -0.92 -11.31
CA ALA A 98 2.71 -0.33 -11.17
C ALA A 98 2.62 1.20 -11.08
N ASP A 99 2.08 1.70 -9.97
CA ASP A 99 2.23 3.11 -9.62
C ASP A 99 3.62 3.31 -9.00
N TYR A 100 4.48 4.08 -9.67
CA TYR A 100 5.81 4.46 -9.19
C TYR A 100 5.86 5.88 -8.65
N SER A 101 4.72 6.54 -8.42
CA SER A 101 4.71 7.88 -7.82
C SER A 101 5.19 7.82 -6.36
N TRP A 102 6.36 8.37 -6.11
CA TRP A 102 6.93 8.53 -4.78
C TRP A 102 7.09 10.01 -4.54
N GLN A 103 6.71 10.46 -3.35
CA GLN A 103 7.07 11.80 -2.92
C GLN A 103 8.39 11.73 -2.18
N ARG A 104 9.38 12.37 -2.77
CA ARG A 104 10.73 12.47 -2.22
C ARG A 104 10.99 13.89 -1.78
N SER A 105 11.33 14.05 -0.51
CA SER A 105 11.65 15.35 0.06
C SER A 105 12.92 15.30 0.89
N ALA A 106 13.67 16.40 0.89
CA ALA A 106 14.84 16.56 1.74
C ALA A 106 14.88 17.96 2.31
N TYR A 107 15.38 18.09 3.53
CA TYR A 107 15.41 19.35 4.24
C TYR A 107 16.78 19.52 4.87
N LEU A 108 17.39 20.67 4.63
CA LEU A 108 18.71 20.99 5.13
C LEU A 108 18.67 22.34 5.84
N CYS A 109 19.26 22.38 7.02
CA CYS A 109 19.49 23.58 7.79
C CYS A 109 21.01 23.81 7.90
N LYS A 110 21.48 24.95 7.40
CA LYS A 110 22.85 25.44 7.54
C LYS A 110 22.86 26.62 8.51
N VAL A 111 23.64 26.50 9.57
CA VAL A 111 23.85 27.54 10.59
C VAL A 111 25.32 27.95 10.53
N GLU A 112 25.58 29.22 10.21
CA GLU A 112 26.93 29.78 10.17
C GLU A 112 27.09 30.75 11.35
N SER A 113 28.11 30.55 12.18
CA SER A 113 28.44 31.46 13.28
C SER A 113 29.76 32.17 12.99
N LYS A 114 29.71 33.43 12.55
CA LYS A 114 30.94 34.21 12.37
C LYS A 114 31.42 34.76 13.71
N SER A 115 32.65 34.43 14.11
CA SER A 115 33.38 35.25 15.08
C SER A 115 33.88 36.50 14.36
N LEU A 116 33.57 37.68 14.90
CA LEU A 116 34.22 38.90 14.45
C LEU A 116 35.74 38.76 14.71
N PRO A 117 36.62 39.16 13.78
CA PRO A 117 38.04 39.25 14.08
C PRO A 117 38.21 40.25 15.23
N GLY A 118 38.92 39.80 16.27
CA GLY A 118 39.10 40.57 17.50
C GLY A 118 39.67 41.95 17.23
N ASP A 119 39.10 42.93 17.91
CA ASP A 119 39.78 44.18 18.21
C ASP A 119 40.99 43.80 19.08
N ASP A 120 42.19 43.89 18.51
CA ASP A 120 43.46 43.47 19.11
C ASP A 120 43.93 44.48 20.18
N SER A 121 43.00 45.05 20.94
CA SER A 121 43.28 45.94 22.07
C SER A 121 43.03 45.16 23.37
N GLY A 122 44.11 44.67 23.96
CA GLY A 122 44.09 43.92 25.23
C GLY A 122 43.54 44.71 26.41
N GLN A 123 42.21 44.72 26.57
CA GLN A 123 41.54 45.05 27.83
C GLN A 123 40.49 43.98 28.15
N PRO A 124 40.47 43.44 29.38
CA PRO A 124 39.42 42.53 29.81
C PRO A 124 38.16 43.35 30.08
N SER A 125 37.23 43.37 29.11
CA SER A 125 35.90 43.92 29.31
C SER A 125 35.00 42.83 29.88
N GLU A 126 34.70 42.94 31.19
CA GLU A 126 33.64 42.17 31.83
C GLU A 126 32.28 42.58 31.27
N GLY A 127 31.52 41.60 30.77
CA GLY A 127 30.06 41.67 30.63
C GLY A 127 29.49 42.50 29.47
N VAL A 128 29.33 41.89 28.30
CA VAL A 128 28.07 41.75 27.53
C VAL A 128 28.34 40.63 26.51
N ASP A 129 27.47 39.62 26.46
CA ASP A 129 27.53 38.51 25.48
C ASP A 129 27.88 39.05 24.08
N GLY A 130 29.07 38.69 23.58
CA GLY A 130 29.52 39.08 22.26
C GLY A 130 28.49 38.62 21.23
N VAL A 131 27.87 39.57 20.53
CA VAL A 131 26.83 39.31 19.52
C VAL A 131 27.48 38.56 18.36
N ARG A 132 27.44 37.22 18.40
CA ARG A 132 27.80 36.38 17.26
C ARG A 132 26.72 36.55 16.20
N ASP A 133 27.08 37.07 15.04
CA ASP A 133 26.17 37.15 13.90
C ASP A 133 25.93 35.73 13.37
N LYS A 134 24.78 35.15 13.72
CA LYS A 134 24.35 33.82 13.29
C LYS A 134 23.53 33.93 12.02
N ARG A 135 24.02 33.34 10.94
CA ARG A 135 23.29 33.25 9.68
C ARG A 135 22.65 31.87 9.53
N LEU A 136 21.32 31.87 9.40
CA LEU A 136 20.51 30.65 9.21
C LEU A 136 20.00 30.54 7.78
N THR A 137 20.30 29.42 7.12
CA THR A 137 19.82 29.08 5.79
C THR A 137 19.09 27.74 5.84
N PHE A 138 17.83 27.72 5.44
CA PHE A 138 17.02 26.51 5.38
C PHE A 138 16.63 26.24 3.92
N ILE A 139 16.90 25.03 3.45
CA ILE A 139 16.70 24.61 2.06
C ILE A 139 15.77 23.41 2.04
N CYS A 140 14.71 23.54 1.26
CA CYS A 140 13.63 22.58 1.10
C CYS A 140 13.66 22.04 -0.32
N PHE A 141 13.87 20.73 -0.45
CA PHE A 141 13.92 20.02 -1.73
C PHE A 141 12.68 19.15 -1.86
N GLY A 142 11.87 19.34 -2.92
CA GLY A 142 10.65 18.54 -3.13
C GLY A 142 9.64 18.68 -1.98
N ALA A 143 9.55 19.87 -1.38
CA ALA A 143 8.68 20.13 -0.25
C ALA A 143 7.19 20.07 -0.63
N PRO A 144 6.32 19.58 0.26
CA PRO A 144 4.88 19.68 0.07
C PRO A 144 4.45 21.15 -0.06
N ALA A 145 3.48 21.47 -0.92
CA ALA A 145 2.93 22.82 -1.06
C ALA A 145 2.37 23.40 0.25
N ILE A 146 1.95 22.54 1.19
CA ILE A 146 1.50 22.93 2.53
C ILE A 146 2.64 23.55 3.34
N LEU A 147 3.87 23.06 3.13
CA LEU A 147 5.06 23.50 3.84
C LEU A 147 5.49 24.91 3.41
N GLU A 148 5.42 25.21 2.12
CA GLU A 148 5.74 26.55 1.59
C GLU A 148 4.89 27.64 2.27
N LYS A 149 3.57 27.46 2.27
CA LYS A 149 2.62 28.34 2.97
C LYS A 149 2.91 28.46 4.47
N SER A 150 3.35 27.35 5.08
CA SER A 150 3.68 27.33 6.51
C SER A 150 4.93 28.17 6.82
N PHE A 151 5.94 28.13 5.95
CA PHE A 151 7.15 28.95 6.09
C PHE A 151 6.94 30.42 5.74
N GLU A 152 6.08 30.75 4.78
CA GLU A 152 5.68 32.14 4.50
C GLU A 152 5.07 32.78 5.74
N ARG A 153 4.12 32.08 6.39
CA ARG A 153 3.50 32.52 7.65
C ARG A 153 4.52 32.62 8.78
N LEU A 154 5.50 31.71 8.84
CA LEU A 154 6.54 31.71 9.85
C LEU A 154 7.51 32.89 9.69
N GLY A 155 7.82 33.27 8.45
CA GLY A 155 8.65 34.43 8.12
C GLY A 155 8.03 35.77 8.48
N GLN A 156 6.70 35.86 8.50
CA GLN A 156 5.96 37.06 8.94
C GLN A 156 5.87 37.19 10.47
N GLY A 157 6.18 36.14 11.22
CA GLY A 157 6.06 36.10 12.68
C GLY A 157 7.39 36.18 13.44
N GLY A 158 7.30 36.33 14.77
CA GLY A 158 8.47 36.27 15.67
C GLY A 158 9.13 34.89 15.79
N ALA A 159 8.54 33.86 15.18
CA ALA A 159 9.05 32.48 15.19
C ALA A 159 10.38 32.34 14.45
N TRP A 160 10.67 33.19 13.46
CA TRP A 160 11.98 33.19 12.79
C TRP A 160 13.12 33.58 13.74
N LYS A 161 12.87 34.48 14.70
CA LYS A 161 13.86 34.82 15.75
C LYS A 161 14.14 33.62 16.67
N ARG A 162 13.10 32.83 16.98
CA ARG A 162 13.26 31.58 17.74
C ARG A 162 14.10 30.56 16.99
N ALA A 163 13.91 30.44 15.67
CA ALA A 163 14.69 29.54 14.83
C ALA A 163 16.20 29.89 14.74
N LEU A 164 16.57 31.16 14.92
CA LEU A 164 17.98 31.57 15.01
C LEU A 164 18.66 31.06 16.30
N CYS A 165 17.90 30.92 17.38
CA CYS A 165 18.38 30.34 18.63
C CYS A 165 18.33 28.80 18.58
N GLU A 166 17.22 28.25 18.07
CA GLU A 166 16.90 26.83 18.06
C GLU A 166 16.56 26.35 16.63
N PRO A 167 17.56 25.90 15.84
CA PRO A 167 17.36 25.46 14.46
C PRO A 167 16.37 24.28 14.33
N THR A 168 16.25 23.46 15.37
CA THR A 168 15.34 22.31 15.45
C THR A 168 13.87 22.70 15.30
N THR A 169 13.49 23.94 15.65
CA THR A 169 12.11 24.43 15.48
C THR A 169 11.67 24.43 14.01
N LEU A 170 12.57 24.63 13.05
CA LEU A 170 12.23 24.56 11.63
C LEU A 170 11.83 23.13 11.21
N PHE A 171 12.50 22.13 11.75
CA PHE A 171 12.16 20.73 11.49
C PHE A 171 10.83 20.31 12.11
N GLN A 172 10.39 20.94 13.20
CA GLN A 172 9.04 20.69 13.73
C GLN A 172 7.93 21.12 12.75
N VAL A 173 8.16 22.18 11.98
CA VAL A 173 7.25 22.65 10.92
C VAL A 173 7.24 21.65 9.76
N VAL A 174 8.41 21.11 9.42
CA VAL A 174 8.53 20.03 8.43
C VAL A 174 7.76 18.79 8.89
N PHE A 175 7.97 18.33 10.12
CA PHE A 175 7.28 17.16 10.67
C PHE A 175 5.75 17.35 10.70
N GLU A 176 5.26 18.56 10.99
CA GLU A 176 3.84 18.85 10.89
C GLU A 176 3.31 18.66 9.47
N ALA A 177 3.98 19.22 8.45
CA ALA A 177 3.54 19.08 7.07
C ALA A 177 3.59 17.62 6.58
N LEU A 178 4.67 16.90 6.92
CA LEU A 178 4.80 15.48 6.61
C LEU A 178 3.72 14.64 7.30
N TYR A 179 3.41 14.94 8.56
CA TYR A 179 2.33 14.28 9.30
C TYR A 179 0.97 14.52 8.64
N GLN A 180 0.62 15.77 8.34
CA GLN A 180 -0.66 16.11 7.70
C GLN A 180 -0.85 15.37 6.38
N GLN A 181 0.22 15.27 5.59
CA GLN A 181 0.19 14.55 4.33
C GLN A 181 -0.02 13.05 4.54
N LEU A 182 0.78 12.43 5.43
CA LEU A 182 0.67 11.01 5.74
C LEU A 182 -0.70 10.65 6.33
N ASP A 183 -1.19 11.44 7.28
CA ASP A 183 -2.47 11.22 7.94
C ASP A 183 -3.63 11.32 6.95
N SER A 184 -3.60 12.33 6.06
CA SER A 184 -4.57 12.49 4.97
C SER A 184 -4.55 11.29 4.01
N MET A 185 -3.38 10.81 3.61
CA MET A 185 -3.26 9.60 2.77
C MET A 185 -3.84 8.37 3.46
N ALA A 186 -3.52 8.17 4.74
CA ALA A 186 -4.02 7.06 5.52
C ALA A 186 -5.56 7.09 5.69
N TRP A 187 -6.15 8.27 5.89
CA TRP A 187 -7.61 8.44 5.92
C TRP A 187 -8.27 8.11 4.59
N ARG A 188 -7.73 8.67 3.48
CA ARG A 188 -8.25 8.40 2.13
C ARG A 188 -8.22 6.91 1.81
N LEU A 189 -7.11 6.24 2.14
CA LEU A 189 -6.95 4.81 1.92
C LEU A 189 -7.91 3.97 2.78
N SER A 190 -8.12 4.35 4.05
CA SER A 190 -9.13 3.71 4.89
C SER A 190 -10.54 3.86 4.33
N ALA A 191 -10.81 4.96 3.64
CA ALA A 191 -12.11 5.23 3.05
C ALA A 191 -12.36 4.40 1.79
N VAL A 192 -11.32 4.21 0.95
CA VAL A 192 -11.33 3.25 -0.18
C VAL A 192 -11.62 1.84 0.32
N PHE A 193 -10.91 1.39 1.36
CA PHE A 193 -11.15 0.07 1.95
C PHE A 193 -12.56 -0.07 2.52
N ALA A 194 -13.09 0.96 3.19
CA ALA A 194 -14.45 0.92 3.72
C ALA A 194 -15.50 0.67 2.63
N ASP A 195 -15.36 1.33 1.46
CA ASP A 195 -16.25 1.11 0.32
C ASP A 195 -16.18 -0.35 -0.16
N MET A 196 -14.97 -0.94 -0.21
CA MET A 196 -14.75 -2.34 -0.59
C MET A 196 -15.30 -3.33 0.45
N GLU A 197 -15.12 -3.05 1.74
CA GLU A 197 -15.62 -3.86 2.86
C GLU A 197 -17.15 -3.93 2.82
N HIS A 198 -17.82 -2.79 2.59
CA HIS A 198 -19.27 -2.75 2.44
C HIS A 198 -19.77 -3.59 1.27
N VAL A 199 -19.13 -3.50 0.11
CA VAL A 199 -19.50 -4.31 -1.07
C VAL A 199 -19.27 -5.79 -0.80
N SER A 200 -18.11 -6.16 -0.25
CA SER A 200 -17.73 -7.55 0.01
C SER A 200 -18.67 -8.24 1.00
N LEU A 201 -19.14 -7.52 2.01
CA LEU A 201 -20.06 -8.04 3.01
C LEU A 201 -21.52 -8.06 2.52
N ALA A 202 -21.95 -7.07 1.73
CA ALA A 202 -23.33 -6.97 1.26
C ALA A 202 -23.63 -7.87 0.04
N LEU A 203 -22.65 -8.07 -0.84
CA LEU A 203 -22.81 -8.70 -2.14
C LEU A 203 -21.86 -9.90 -2.26
N VAL A 204 -21.95 -10.85 -1.32
CA VAL A 204 -21.22 -12.15 -1.33
C VAL A 204 -21.28 -12.87 -2.70
N ILE A 205 -22.23 -12.50 -3.56
CA ILE A 205 -22.54 -13.11 -4.87
C ILE A 205 -21.88 -12.38 -6.05
N LEU A 206 -21.56 -11.08 -5.96
CA LEU A 206 -20.81 -10.35 -7.00
C LEU A 206 -19.35 -10.32 -6.57
N GLY A 207 -18.54 -11.22 -7.16
CA GLY A 207 -17.17 -11.52 -6.77
C GLY A 207 -16.35 -10.33 -6.26
N VAL A 208 -15.64 -10.57 -5.15
CA VAL A 208 -14.70 -9.61 -4.55
C VAL A 208 -13.56 -9.33 -5.55
N ASP A 209 -13.30 -8.05 -5.82
CA ASP A 209 -12.12 -7.66 -6.59
C ASP A 209 -10.86 -7.74 -5.73
N PHE A 210 -10.32 -8.95 -5.62
CA PHE A 210 -9.09 -9.22 -4.87
C PHE A 210 -7.88 -8.42 -5.40
N LEU A 211 -7.90 -7.99 -6.66
CA LEU A 211 -6.82 -7.22 -7.27
C LEU A 211 -6.80 -5.80 -6.71
N GLU A 212 -7.97 -5.15 -6.65
CA GLU A 212 -8.11 -3.84 -6.02
C GLU A 212 -7.81 -3.89 -4.54
N MET A 213 -8.32 -4.92 -3.85
CA MET A 213 -8.03 -5.14 -2.43
C MET A 213 -6.52 -5.28 -2.21
N HIS A 214 -5.82 -6.12 -2.98
CA HIS A 214 -4.37 -6.28 -2.90
C HIS A 214 -3.61 -4.96 -3.12
N THR A 215 -4.06 -4.14 -4.07
CA THR A 215 -3.47 -2.82 -4.34
C THR A 215 -3.60 -1.89 -3.13
N VAL A 216 -4.74 -1.93 -2.44
CA VAL A 216 -4.95 -1.22 -1.18
C VAL A 216 -4.01 -1.75 -0.08
N ALA A 217 -3.88 -3.07 0.13
CA ALA A 217 -2.92 -3.60 1.12
C ALA A 217 -1.51 -3.14 0.86
N LYS A 218 -1.04 -3.27 -0.39
CA LYS A 218 0.30 -2.84 -0.79
C LYS A 218 0.53 -1.37 -0.43
N SER A 219 -0.47 -0.54 -0.69
CA SER A 219 -0.43 0.89 -0.34
C SER A 219 -0.43 1.13 1.16
N VAL A 220 -1.18 0.35 1.94
CA VAL A 220 -1.16 0.41 3.41
C VAL A 220 0.24 0.09 3.93
N VAL A 221 0.88 -0.96 3.41
CA VAL A 221 2.25 -1.36 3.79
C VAL A 221 3.25 -0.22 3.54
N TYR A 222 3.20 0.42 2.37
CA TYR A 222 4.09 1.56 2.10
C TYR A 222 3.86 2.75 3.04
N LEU A 223 2.61 3.02 3.45
CA LEU A 223 2.35 4.08 4.41
C LEU A 223 2.79 3.70 5.84
N ILE A 224 2.72 2.41 6.22
CA ILE A 224 3.28 1.93 7.50
C ILE A 224 4.79 2.16 7.52
N GLU A 225 5.48 1.76 6.44
CA GLU A 225 6.91 1.97 6.27
C GLU A 225 7.27 3.47 6.37
N GLY A 226 6.55 4.33 5.65
CA GLY A 226 6.76 5.78 5.70
C GLY A 226 6.51 6.38 7.09
N ALA A 227 5.47 5.93 7.80
CA ALA A 227 5.18 6.38 9.16
C ALA A 227 6.30 6.02 10.14
N GLU A 228 6.81 4.78 10.04
CA GLU A 228 7.88 4.26 10.89
C GLU A 228 9.21 4.94 10.60
N ALA A 229 9.54 5.13 9.31
CA ALA A 229 10.73 5.85 8.87
C ALA A 229 10.77 7.28 9.43
N ILE A 230 9.66 8.02 9.35
CA ILE A 230 9.62 9.39 9.90
C ILE A 230 9.64 9.38 11.43
N ALA A 231 8.94 8.44 12.09
CA ALA A 231 9.00 8.31 13.55
C ALA A 231 10.43 8.03 14.04
N MET A 232 11.20 7.19 13.34
CA MET A 232 12.62 6.96 13.61
C MET A 232 13.46 8.22 13.39
N THR A 233 13.18 9.00 12.35
CA THR A 233 13.86 10.29 12.11
C THR A 233 13.65 11.25 13.29
N VAL A 234 12.41 11.37 13.77
CA VAL A 234 12.08 12.22 14.93
C VAL A 234 12.78 11.72 16.18
N GLU A 235 12.85 10.40 16.39
CA GLU A 235 13.55 9.80 17.53
C GLU A 235 15.06 10.07 17.49
N ASN A 236 15.69 9.93 16.33
CA ASN A 236 17.12 10.21 16.16
C ASN A 236 17.43 11.70 16.40
N MET A 237 16.56 12.59 15.92
CA MET A 237 16.68 14.02 16.19
C MET A 237 16.48 14.33 17.67
N LEU A 238 15.50 13.70 18.33
CA LEU A 238 15.25 13.84 19.77
C LEU A 238 16.47 13.38 20.59
N ALA A 239 17.05 12.22 20.26
CA ALA A 239 18.23 11.68 20.93
C ALA A 239 19.44 12.62 20.78
N SER A 240 19.72 13.05 19.56
CA SER A 240 20.80 14.00 19.26
C SER A 240 20.60 15.33 19.99
N TYR A 241 19.39 15.88 19.96
CA TYR A 241 19.06 17.13 20.64
C TYR A 241 19.22 17.01 22.16
N THR A 242 18.80 15.88 22.75
CA THR A 242 18.93 15.64 24.20
C THR A 242 20.40 15.60 24.63
N LEU A 243 21.28 15.02 23.82
CA LEU A 243 22.72 15.00 24.11
C LEU A 243 23.33 16.41 24.14
N THR A 244 22.94 17.26 23.18
CA THR A 244 23.41 18.65 23.13
C THR A 244 22.78 19.52 24.23
N ALA A 245 21.48 19.36 24.48
CA ALA A 245 20.72 20.13 25.46
C ALA A 245 21.14 19.89 26.91
N SER A 246 21.66 18.71 27.26
CA SER A 246 22.18 18.41 28.61
C SER A 246 23.28 19.38 29.08
N SER A 247 23.93 20.09 28.15
CA SER A 247 24.95 21.08 28.45
C SER A 247 24.41 22.49 28.73
N GLN A 248 23.16 22.77 28.32
CA GLN A 248 22.51 24.07 28.39
C GLN A 248 21.15 23.89 29.06
N HIS A 249 21.08 23.99 30.40
CA HIS A 249 19.86 23.87 31.20
C HIS A 249 18.86 25.03 30.94
N SER A 250 18.28 25.07 29.74
CA SER A 250 17.34 26.09 29.28
C SER A 250 15.91 25.53 29.26
N ASN A 251 14.95 26.30 29.80
CA ASN A 251 13.52 25.97 29.73
C ASN A 251 13.04 25.75 28.27
N GLN A 252 13.68 26.40 27.30
CA GLN A 252 13.36 26.26 25.87
C GLN A 252 13.71 24.87 25.32
N ALA A 253 14.75 24.23 25.85
CA ALA A 253 15.13 22.88 25.45
C ALA A 253 14.07 21.85 25.86
N LEU A 254 13.50 22.01 27.06
CA LEU A 254 12.43 21.14 27.54
C LEU A 254 11.16 21.24 26.67
N VAL A 255 10.78 22.45 26.26
CA VAL A 255 9.66 22.67 25.33
C VAL A 255 9.92 21.96 24.00
N THR A 256 11.11 22.14 23.42
CA THR A 256 11.49 21.51 22.15
C THR A 256 11.48 19.97 22.23
N ILE A 257 11.97 19.40 23.33
CA ILE A 257 11.93 17.95 23.59
C ILE A 257 10.48 17.45 23.66
N GLN A 258 9.59 18.17 24.34
CA GLN A 258 8.17 17.81 24.42
C GLN A 258 7.48 17.90 23.06
N GLU A 259 7.76 18.94 22.28
CA GLU A 259 7.23 19.11 20.92
C GLU A 259 7.67 17.96 20.00
N LEU A 260 8.95 17.57 20.02
CA LEU A 260 9.45 16.43 19.23
C LEU A 260 8.80 15.10 19.67
N ARG A 261 8.66 14.86 20.98
CA ARG A 261 7.95 13.67 21.48
C ARG A 261 6.50 13.65 21.04
N TYR A 262 5.84 14.80 21.06
CA TYR A 262 4.48 14.95 20.57
C TYR A 262 4.39 14.62 19.07
N ARG A 263 5.28 15.17 18.23
CA ARG A 263 5.36 14.85 16.80
C ARG A 263 5.54 13.35 16.55
N ARG A 264 6.45 12.71 17.29
CA ARG A 264 6.63 11.25 17.21
C ARG A 264 5.35 10.49 17.54
N GLY A 265 4.64 10.90 18.60
CA GLY A 265 3.38 10.31 19.00
C GLY A 265 2.30 10.39 17.93
N LEU A 266 2.25 11.49 17.18
CA LEU A 266 1.33 11.64 16.04
C LEU A 266 1.62 10.61 14.94
N PHE A 267 2.88 10.44 14.53
CA PHE A 267 3.25 9.42 13.54
C PHE A 267 2.95 7.99 14.04
N GLN A 268 3.23 7.70 15.31
CA GLN A 268 2.89 6.41 15.92
C GLN A 268 1.38 6.14 15.92
N SER A 269 0.56 7.15 16.17
CA SER A 269 -0.90 7.04 16.11
C SER A 269 -1.38 6.65 14.70
N THR A 270 -0.90 7.33 13.66
CA THR A 270 -1.22 6.99 12.28
C THR A 270 -0.70 5.59 11.90
N GLN A 271 0.49 5.21 12.37
CA GLN A 271 1.04 3.85 12.17
C GLN A 271 0.13 2.77 12.79
N LEU A 272 -0.36 2.97 14.02
CA LEU A 272 -1.30 2.05 14.66
C LEU A 272 -2.61 1.93 13.88
N ARG A 273 -3.12 3.04 13.35
CA ARG A 273 -4.32 3.05 12.50
C ARG A 273 -4.11 2.25 11.22
N LEU A 274 -2.96 2.42 10.57
CA LEU A 274 -2.60 1.68 9.35
C LEU A 274 -2.41 0.18 9.63
N LYS A 275 -1.74 -0.21 10.73
CA LYS A 275 -1.62 -1.61 11.16
C LYS A 275 -2.99 -2.24 11.47
N SER A 276 -3.91 -1.47 12.05
CA SER A 276 -5.30 -1.92 12.27
C SER A 276 -6.02 -2.13 10.94
N LEU A 277 -5.86 -1.21 9.98
CA LEU A 277 -6.44 -1.31 8.65
C LEU A 277 -5.93 -2.56 7.89
N GLU A 278 -4.61 -2.81 7.94
CA GLU A 278 -3.99 -4.02 7.36
C GLU A 278 -4.60 -5.30 7.95
N LYS A 279 -4.72 -5.39 9.28
CA LYS A 279 -5.33 -6.55 9.95
C LYS A 279 -6.80 -6.73 9.57
N ARG A 280 -7.58 -5.65 9.53
CA ARG A 280 -8.99 -5.70 9.09
C ARG A 280 -9.09 -6.19 7.65
N MET A 281 -8.23 -5.71 6.76
CA MET A 281 -8.21 -6.13 5.37
C MET A 281 -7.89 -7.63 5.23
N SER A 282 -6.90 -8.14 5.97
CA SER A 282 -6.59 -9.58 6.01
C SER A 282 -7.77 -10.41 6.51
N ASN A 283 -8.48 -9.95 7.54
CA ASN A 283 -9.67 -10.63 8.05
C ASN A 283 -10.79 -10.69 7.00
N VAL A 284 -11.06 -9.59 6.29
CA VAL A 284 -12.08 -9.56 5.23
C VAL A 284 -11.68 -10.48 4.08
N ILE A 285 -10.42 -10.47 3.63
CA ILE A 285 -9.93 -11.39 2.59
C ILE A 285 -10.17 -12.85 2.99
N ASN A 286 -9.79 -13.23 4.20
CA ASN A 286 -9.96 -14.59 4.70
C ASN A 286 -11.44 -14.98 4.80
N LEU A 287 -12.29 -14.07 5.27
CA LEU A 287 -13.73 -14.28 5.30
C LEU A 287 -14.29 -14.47 3.89
N SER A 288 -13.90 -13.63 2.93
CA SER A 288 -14.32 -13.73 1.53
C SER A 288 -13.93 -15.08 0.92
N PHE A 289 -12.70 -15.57 1.14
CA PHE A 289 -12.30 -16.91 0.68
C PHE A 289 -13.16 -18.02 1.30
N ASN A 290 -13.40 -17.96 2.61
CA ASN A 290 -14.24 -18.96 3.28
C ASN A 290 -15.68 -18.94 2.75
N LEU A 291 -16.24 -17.76 2.48
CA LEU A 291 -17.59 -17.62 1.92
C LEU A 291 -17.68 -18.12 0.48
N ILE A 292 -16.69 -17.83 -0.37
CA ILE A 292 -16.60 -18.36 -1.73
C ILE A 292 -16.50 -19.89 -1.69
N ALA A 293 -15.62 -20.44 -0.87
CA ALA A 293 -15.50 -21.89 -0.71
C ALA A 293 -16.81 -22.53 -0.21
N GLN A 294 -17.52 -21.88 0.72
CA GLN A 294 -18.85 -22.35 1.17
C GLN A 294 -19.89 -22.29 0.05
N HIS A 295 -19.86 -21.25 -0.77
CA HIS A 295 -20.74 -21.10 -1.91
C HIS A 295 -20.50 -22.18 -2.96
N ASP A 296 -19.24 -22.40 -3.34
CA ASP A 296 -18.84 -23.45 -4.28
C ASP A 296 -19.22 -24.84 -3.75
N ASN A 297 -18.97 -25.12 -2.47
CA ASN A 297 -19.40 -26.36 -1.85
C ASN A 297 -20.93 -26.54 -1.89
N ARG A 298 -21.72 -25.48 -1.71
CA ARG A 298 -23.18 -25.55 -1.86
C ARG A 298 -23.61 -25.77 -3.31
N ILE A 299 -22.93 -25.17 -4.28
CA ILE A 299 -23.17 -25.43 -5.71
C ILE A 299 -22.88 -26.91 -6.01
N ILE A 300 -21.74 -27.43 -5.58
CA ILE A 300 -21.37 -28.85 -5.75
C ILE A 300 -22.37 -29.78 -5.06
N GLN A 301 -22.81 -29.43 -3.84
CA GLN A 301 -23.87 -30.19 -3.15
C GLN A 301 -25.19 -30.16 -3.92
N ARG A 302 -25.55 -29.04 -4.52
CA ARG A 302 -26.74 -28.96 -5.38
C ARG A 302 -26.56 -29.83 -6.63
N ASP A 303 -25.38 -29.82 -7.24
CA ASP A 303 -25.05 -30.69 -8.37
C ASP A 303 -25.06 -32.18 -7.99
N SER A 304 -24.84 -32.54 -6.72
CA SER A 304 -25.02 -33.92 -6.27
C SER A 304 -26.45 -34.44 -6.48
N THR A 305 -27.47 -33.57 -6.51
CA THR A 305 -28.84 -33.98 -6.87
C THR A 305 -28.92 -34.39 -8.34
N SER A 306 -28.30 -33.62 -9.23
CA SER A 306 -28.16 -33.99 -10.65
C SER A 306 -27.35 -35.28 -10.83
N MET A 307 -26.27 -35.44 -10.06
CA MET A 307 -25.46 -36.66 -10.05
C MET A 307 -26.27 -37.88 -9.61
N LYS A 308 -27.13 -37.74 -8.58
CA LYS A 308 -28.08 -38.78 -8.15
C LYS A 308 -29.08 -39.11 -9.25
N THR A 309 -29.63 -38.11 -9.95
CA THR A 309 -30.56 -38.36 -11.07
C THR A 309 -29.90 -39.13 -12.21
N ILE A 310 -28.67 -38.77 -12.58
CA ILE A 310 -27.90 -39.49 -13.60
C ILE A 310 -27.63 -40.93 -13.15
N ALA A 311 -27.19 -41.12 -11.89
CA ALA A 311 -26.96 -42.45 -11.33
C ALA A 311 -28.23 -43.32 -11.37
N VAL A 312 -29.36 -42.78 -10.92
CA VAL A 312 -30.67 -43.46 -10.97
C VAL A 312 -31.06 -43.82 -12.41
N ALA A 313 -30.87 -42.92 -13.37
CA ALA A 313 -31.13 -43.22 -14.79
C ALA A 313 -30.22 -44.36 -15.30
N THR A 314 -28.94 -44.37 -14.94
CA THR A 314 -28.03 -45.47 -15.32
C THR A 314 -28.40 -46.80 -14.67
N LEU A 315 -28.83 -46.81 -13.39
CA LEU A 315 -29.29 -48.01 -12.70
C LEU A 315 -30.56 -48.60 -13.33
N LEU A 316 -31.40 -47.76 -13.95
CA LEU A 316 -32.59 -48.21 -14.68
C LEU A 316 -32.25 -48.76 -16.07
N PHE A 317 -31.43 -48.03 -16.84
CA PHE A 317 -31.16 -48.36 -18.23
C PHE A 317 -30.15 -49.50 -18.41
N LEU A 318 -29.12 -49.60 -17.57
CA LEU A 318 -28.03 -50.55 -17.77
C LEU A 318 -28.45 -52.03 -17.65
N PRO A 319 -29.25 -52.43 -16.64
CA PRO A 319 -29.76 -53.81 -16.57
C PRO A 319 -30.75 -54.11 -17.70
N THR A 320 -31.67 -53.18 -17.96
CA THR A 320 -32.69 -53.30 -19.01
C THR A 320 -32.07 -53.46 -20.40
N THR A 321 -31.06 -52.65 -20.73
CA THR A 321 -30.33 -52.74 -22.00
C THR A 321 -29.51 -54.02 -22.10
N THR A 322 -28.91 -54.50 -21.01
CA THR A 322 -28.18 -55.79 -20.99
C THR A 322 -29.11 -56.95 -21.29
N VAL A 323 -30.28 -57.01 -20.62
CA VAL A 323 -31.29 -58.04 -20.89
C VAL A 323 -31.81 -57.93 -22.33
N ALA A 324 -32.09 -56.71 -22.82
CA ALA A 324 -32.52 -56.50 -24.20
C ALA A 324 -31.47 -56.95 -25.22
N THR A 325 -30.20 -56.72 -24.93
CA THR A 325 -29.09 -57.15 -25.79
C THR A 325 -28.98 -58.67 -25.82
N ILE A 326 -29.08 -59.35 -24.67
CA ILE A 326 -29.05 -60.82 -24.60
C ILE A 326 -30.23 -61.42 -25.39
N PHE A 327 -31.45 -60.91 -25.19
CA PHE A 327 -32.64 -61.39 -25.91
C PHE A 327 -32.66 -60.99 -27.40
N GLY A 328 -31.92 -59.96 -27.79
CA GLY A 328 -31.75 -59.53 -29.18
C GLY A 328 -30.67 -60.29 -29.95
N THR A 329 -29.86 -61.12 -29.27
CA THR A 329 -28.93 -62.03 -29.96
C THR A 329 -29.70 -63.17 -30.63
N GLN A 330 -29.13 -63.74 -31.69
CA GLN A 330 -29.70 -64.89 -32.43
C GLN A 330 -29.84 -66.18 -31.59
N PHE A 331 -29.58 -66.12 -30.28
CA PHE A 331 -29.71 -67.24 -29.35
C PHE A 331 -31.16 -67.68 -29.15
N PHE A 332 -32.14 -66.81 -29.43
CA PHE A 332 -33.56 -67.16 -29.50
C PHE A 332 -34.01 -67.22 -30.97
N ASP A 333 -33.87 -68.38 -31.59
CA ASP A 333 -34.44 -68.66 -32.90
C ASP A 333 -35.97 -68.79 -32.78
N PHE A 334 -36.71 -67.96 -33.54
CA PHE A 334 -38.17 -67.85 -33.50
C PHE A 334 -38.85 -68.49 -34.72
N GLY A 335 -38.28 -69.57 -35.22
CA GLY A 335 -39.00 -70.59 -35.97
C GLY A 335 -38.40 -70.89 -37.34
N ASP A 336 -38.24 -72.18 -37.61
CA ASP A 336 -37.93 -72.72 -38.93
C ASP A 336 -38.92 -72.19 -39.98
N ALA A 337 -38.35 -71.63 -41.05
CA ALA A 337 -39.08 -71.23 -42.24
C ALA A 337 -39.59 -72.48 -42.98
N VAL A 338 -40.85 -72.84 -42.75
CA VAL A 338 -41.61 -73.64 -43.71
C VAL A 338 -42.62 -72.69 -44.35
N ASP A 339 -42.38 -72.43 -45.64
CA ASP A 339 -43.23 -71.71 -46.60
C ASP A 339 -43.27 -70.17 -46.52
N GLY A 340 -42.23 -69.53 -47.06
CA GLY A 340 -42.41 -68.53 -48.12
C GLY A 340 -42.97 -67.14 -47.78
N GLY A 341 -42.84 -66.63 -46.56
CA GLY A 341 -43.11 -65.21 -46.28
C GLY A 341 -42.67 -64.74 -44.90
N PRO A 342 -42.11 -63.51 -44.75
CA PRO A 342 -41.63 -63.01 -43.47
C PRO A 342 -42.83 -62.69 -42.56
N ARG A 343 -43.19 -63.63 -41.68
CA ARG A 343 -44.13 -63.39 -40.59
C ARG A 343 -43.35 -63.04 -39.34
N PHE A 344 -43.36 -61.78 -38.94
CA PHE A 344 -42.93 -61.34 -37.61
C PHE A 344 -43.85 -61.97 -36.55
N ARG A 345 -43.50 -63.15 -36.05
CA ARG A 345 -44.24 -63.81 -34.96
C ARG A 345 -43.62 -63.40 -33.63
N VAL A 346 -44.32 -62.56 -32.88
CA VAL A 346 -43.94 -62.24 -31.49
C VAL A 346 -44.04 -63.53 -30.67
N SER A 347 -42.92 -63.97 -30.11
CA SER A 347 -42.86 -65.20 -29.31
C SER A 347 -43.64 -65.06 -28.02
N HIS A 348 -44.33 -66.14 -27.62
CA HIS A 348 -45.09 -66.21 -26.36
C HIS A 348 -44.20 -65.96 -25.12
N TRP A 349 -42.89 -66.20 -25.25
CA TRP A 349 -41.89 -66.02 -24.18
C TRP A 349 -41.45 -64.57 -23.96
N ILE A 350 -41.99 -63.59 -24.70
CA ILE A 350 -41.65 -62.17 -24.53
C ILE A 350 -41.94 -61.63 -23.12
N TRP A 351 -42.85 -62.30 -22.38
CA TRP A 351 -43.11 -61.97 -20.98
C TRP A 351 -41.90 -62.22 -20.06
N LEU A 352 -41.03 -63.21 -20.38
CA LEU A 352 -39.81 -63.47 -19.62
C LEU A 352 -38.82 -62.31 -19.68
N PHE A 353 -38.73 -61.62 -20.82
CA PHE A 353 -37.90 -60.41 -20.96
C PHE A 353 -38.34 -59.34 -19.94
N ALA A 354 -39.64 -59.08 -19.85
CA ALA A 354 -40.19 -58.09 -18.93
C ALA A 354 -39.96 -58.47 -17.47
N VAL A 355 -40.19 -59.74 -17.11
CA VAL A 355 -39.99 -60.24 -15.73
C VAL A 355 -38.52 -60.22 -15.34
N LEU A 356 -37.62 -60.73 -16.19
CA LEU A 356 -36.20 -60.80 -15.88
C LEU A 356 -35.58 -59.40 -15.77
N SER A 357 -35.95 -58.49 -16.69
CA SER A 357 -35.51 -57.09 -16.62
C SER A 357 -35.97 -56.42 -15.33
N LEU A 358 -37.22 -56.65 -14.89
CA LEU A 358 -37.75 -56.04 -13.67
C LEU A 358 -37.07 -56.60 -12.42
N VAL A 359 -36.84 -57.91 -12.35
CA VAL A 359 -36.17 -58.57 -11.22
C VAL A 359 -34.72 -58.10 -11.10
N ILE A 360 -33.95 -58.08 -12.20
CA ILE A 360 -32.55 -57.66 -12.17
C ILE A 360 -32.45 -56.17 -11.80
N THR A 361 -33.27 -55.30 -12.39
CA THR A 361 -33.30 -53.89 -12.02
C THR A 361 -33.66 -53.70 -10.55
N SER A 362 -34.64 -54.45 -10.03
CA SER A 362 -35.00 -54.40 -8.61
C SER A 362 -33.86 -54.86 -7.70
N ILE A 363 -33.11 -55.91 -8.06
CA ILE A 363 -31.95 -56.37 -7.29
C ILE A 363 -30.86 -55.29 -7.27
N VAL A 364 -30.56 -54.68 -8.42
CA VAL A 364 -29.58 -53.61 -8.54
C VAL A 364 -29.97 -52.39 -7.70
N PHE A 365 -31.27 -52.03 -7.65
CA PHE A 365 -31.78 -50.95 -6.81
C PHE A 365 -31.79 -51.26 -5.30
N VAL A 366 -31.90 -52.52 -4.90
CA VAL A 366 -31.87 -52.93 -3.48
C VAL A 366 -30.43 -52.98 -2.94
N ILE A 367 -29.46 -53.28 -3.80
CA ILE A 367 -28.03 -53.29 -3.44
C ILE A 367 -27.46 -51.87 -3.32
N TRP A 368 -27.97 -50.93 -4.12
CA TRP A 368 -27.63 -49.50 -4.08
C TRP A 368 -28.26 -48.80 -2.88
#